data_AF-K0B241-F1
#
_entry.id   AF-K0B241-F1
#
_cell.length_a   1.000
_cell.length_b   1.000
_cell.length_c   1.000
_cell.angle_alpha   90.00
_cell.angle_beta   90.00
_cell.angle_gamma   90.00
#
_symmetry.space_group_name_H-M   'P 1'
#
loop_
_entity.id
_entity.type
_entity.pdbx_description
1 polymer ?
#
loop_
_entity_poly.entity_id
_entity_poly.type
_entity_poly.pdbx_seq_one_letter_code
_entity_poly.pdbx_strand_id
1 'polypeptide(L)'
;MVKKLFSIKMRASKWDSIKGENEHISGAEKIISEECIDTTVHNLINRALGHSKGQSDFINISINKVDTEKITYIPCLDISTIYSNTPYDGRQHILELLKQINIDTKKGKFILSILESADNMRGAIILDLLTMKRLEKDKKEELE
;
A
#
# COMPACT_ATOMS: atom_id res chain seq x y z
N MET A 1 10.47 -0.46 32.26
CA MET A 1 9.87 -1.65 31.60
C MET A 1 10.06 -1.50 30.10
N VAL A 2 10.47 -2.56 29.40
CA VAL A 2 10.50 -2.56 27.92
C VAL A 2 9.06 -2.47 27.44
N LYS A 3 8.76 -1.48 26.60
CA LYS A 3 7.41 -1.27 26.08
C LYS A 3 7.05 -2.44 25.17
N LYS A 4 5.95 -3.16 25.45
CA LYS A 4 5.49 -4.22 24.55
C LYS A 4 4.91 -3.57 23.28
N LEU A 5 5.39 -4.01 22.13
CA LEU A 5 4.93 -3.56 20.83
C LEU A 5 4.14 -4.67 20.12
N PHE A 6 3.14 -4.27 19.35
CA PHE A 6 2.24 -5.13 18.60
C PHE A 6 2.12 -4.65 17.16
N SER A 7 2.19 -5.58 16.21
CA SER A 7 1.82 -5.36 14.81
C SER A 7 0.32 -5.58 14.70
N ILE A 8 -0.39 -4.56 14.24
CA ILE A 8 -1.80 -4.65 13.89
C ILE A 8 -1.92 -4.49 12.38
N LYS A 9 -2.60 -5.46 11.75
CA LYS A 9 -2.95 -5.41 10.33
C LYS A 9 -4.47 -5.55 10.20
N MET A 10 -5.05 -4.76 9.29
CA MET A 10 -6.47 -4.83 8.94
C MET A 10 -6.63 -4.94 7.44
N ARG A 11 -7.55 -5.82 7.02
CA ARG A 11 -8.07 -5.89 5.66
C ARG A 11 -9.59 -5.91 5.67
N ALA A 12 -10.19 -5.23 4.71
CA ALA A 12 -11.63 -5.18 4.53
C ALA A 12 -12.00 -5.34 3.05
N SER A 13 -13.03 -6.14 2.78
CA SER A 13 -13.50 -6.45 1.44
C SER A 13 -15.01 -6.47 1.37
N LYS A 14 -15.52 -6.47 0.14
CA LYS A 14 -16.93 -6.62 -0.19
C LYS A 14 -17.09 -7.64 -1.30
N TRP A 15 -18.10 -8.50 -1.24
CA TRP A 15 -18.44 -9.37 -2.36
C TRP A 15 -19.02 -8.55 -3.53
N ASP A 16 -18.39 -8.63 -4.69
CA ASP A 16 -18.89 -8.07 -5.95
C ASP A 16 -19.60 -9.20 -6.72
N SER A 17 -20.94 -9.19 -6.69
CA SER A 17 -21.75 -10.22 -7.36
C SER A 17 -21.66 -10.17 -8.89
N ILE A 18 -21.26 -9.03 -9.47
CA ILE A 18 -21.09 -8.88 -10.92
C ILE A 18 -19.77 -9.51 -11.35
N LYS A 19 -18.68 -9.26 -10.60
CA LYS A 19 -17.37 -9.85 -10.89
C LYS A 19 -17.21 -11.28 -10.34
N GLY A 20 -18.04 -11.69 -9.40
CA GLY A 20 -17.95 -13.00 -8.74
C GLY A 20 -16.70 -13.13 -7.87
N GLU A 21 -16.20 -12.01 -7.31
CA GLU A 21 -15.01 -11.99 -6.48
C GLU A 21 -15.12 -10.96 -5.33
N ASN A 22 -14.23 -11.07 -4.34
CA ASN A 22 -14.12 -10.08 -3.27
C ASN A 22 -13.35 -8.83 -3.75
N GLU A 23 -14.03 -7.70 -3.78
CA GLU A 23 -13.45 -6.38 -4.02
C GLU A 23 -12.77 -5.86 -2.75
N HIS A 24 -11.54 -5.33 -2.91
CA HIS A 24 -10.82 -4.71 -1.80
C HIS A 24 -11.39 -3.33 -1.48
N ILE A 25 -11.80 -3.14 -0.22
CA ILE A 25 -12.34 -1.87 0.26
C ILE A 25 -11.28 -1.06 0.98
N SER A 26 -10.59 -1.65 1.95
CA SER A 26 -9.65 -0.94 2.81
C SER A 26 -8.57 -1.85 3.39
N GLY A 27 -7.41 -1.27 3.67
CA GLY A 27 -6.30 -1.92 4.36
C GLY A 27 -5.52 -0.91 5.20
N ALA A 28 -4.87 -1.41 6.25
CA ALA A 28 -3.93 -0.64 7.07
C ALA A 28 -3.02 -1.55 7.89
N GLU A 29 -1.80 -1.10 8.15
CA GLU A 29 -0.83 -1.77 9.02
C GLU A 29 -0.16 -0.73 9.94
N LYS A 30 0.02 -1.08 11.22
CA LYS A 30 0.72 -0.26 12.22
C LYS A 30 1.47 -1.12 13.23
N ILE A 31 2.61 -0.63 13.72
CA ILE A 31 3.24 -1.11 14.96
C ILE A 31 2.89 -0.11 16.06
N ILE A 32 2.30 -0.60 17.14
CA ILE A 32 1.81 0.22 18.25
C ILE A 32 2.24 -0.39 19.59
N SER A 33 2.14 0.39 20.66
CA SER A 33 2.27 -0.14 22.01
C SER A 33 0.97 -0.77 22.52
N GLU A 34 1.10 -1.65 23.51
CA GLU A 34 0.00 -2.40 24.14
C GLU A 34 -1.18 -1.51 24.54
N GLU A 35 -0.92 -0.35 25.14
CA GLU A 35 -1.96 0.57 25.60
C GLU A 35 -2.73 1.28 24.47
N CYS A 36 -2.23 1.21 23.23
CA CYS A 36 -2.89 1.81 22.07
C CYS A 36 -3.76 0.82 21.29
N ILE A 37 -3.84 -0.45 21.71
CA ILE A 37 -4.56 -1.50 20.97
C ILE A 37 -6.04 -1.13 20.79
N ASP A 38 -6.76 -0.83 21.86
CA ASP A 38 -8.20 -0.59 21.82
C ASP A 38 -8.57 0.57 20.89
N THR A 39 -7.89 1.71 21.07
CA THR A 39 -8.11 2.91 20.24
C THR A 39 -7.74 2.66 18.78
N THR A 40 -6.68 1.89 18.52
CA THR A 40 -6.28 1.55 17.14
C THR A 40 -7.29 0.63 16.47
N VAL A 41 -7.75 -0.42 17.16
CA VAL A 41 -8.76 -1.36 16.63
C VAL A 41 -10.06 -0.63 16.31
N HIS A 42 -10.54 0.24 17.21
CA HIS A 42 -11.74 1.04 16.98
C HIS A 42 -11.61 1.90 15.71
N ASN A 43 -10.49 2.61 15.56
CA ASN A 43 -10.23 3.44 14.37
C ASN A 43 -10.15 2.62 13.08
N LEU A 44 -9.58 1.41 13.13
CA LEU A 44 -9.50 0.50 11.98
C LEU A 44 -10.87 -0.02 11.56
N ILE A 45 -11.74 -0.35 12.51
CA ILE A 45 -13.13 -0.75 12.23
C ILE A 45 -13.88 0.41 11.57
N ASN A 46 -13.82 1.62 12.15
CA ASN A 46 -14.46 2.80 11.57
C ASN A 46 -13.96 3.08 10.14
N ARG A 47 -12.65 2.94 9.92
CA ARG A 47 -12.03 3.09 8.60
C ARG A 47 -12.56 2.05 7.60
N ALA A 48 -12.78 0.81 8.02
CA ALA A 48 -13.28 -0.27 7.15
C ALA A 48 -14.77 -0.10 6.80
N LEU A 49 -15.57 0.45 7.73
CA LEU A 49 -17.01 0.66 7.55
C LEU A 49 -17.33 1.97 6.82
N GLY A 50 -16.53 3.02 7.02
CA GLY A 50 -16.73 4.36 6.46
C GLY A 50 -15.91 4.67 5.20
N HIS A 51 -15.33 3.66 4.54
CA HIS A 51 -14.44 3.89 3.40
C HIS A 51 -15.20 4.40 2.17
N SER A 52 -14.58 5.30 1.39
CA SER A 52 -15.21 5.91 0.20
C SER A 52 -15.51 4.91 -0.93
N LYS A 53 -14.89 3.73 -0.89
CA LYS A 53 -15.17 2.62 -1.83
C LYS A 53 -16.44 1.81 -1.48
N GLY A 54 -17.10 2.12 -0.36
CA GLY A 54 -18.33 1.47 0.09
C GLY A 54 -18.18 0.74 1.42
N GLN A 55 -19.29 0.17 1.91
CA GLN A 55 -19.34 -0.58 3.14
C GLN A 55 -18.82 -2.02 2.92
N SER A 56 -17.83 -2.40 3.72
CA SER A 56 -17.27 -3.77 3.72
C SER A 56 -18.26 -4.76 4.33
N ASP A 57 -18.37 -5.97 3.77
CA ASP A 57 -19.11 -7.10 4.36
C ASP A 57 -18.17 -8.10 5.08
N PHE A 58 -16.86 -7.96 4.87
CA PHE A 58 -15.83 -8.72 5.54
C PHE A 58 -14.74 -7.80 6.08
N ILE A 59 -14.34 -8.00 7.35
CA ILE A 59 -13.23 -7.31 8.00
C ILE A 59 -12.41 -8.33 8.78
N ASN A 60 -11.10 -8.35 8.58
CA ASN A 60 -10.16 -9.14 9.37
C ASN A 60 -9.11 -8.24 10.01
N ILE A 61 -8.94 -8.36 11.33
CA ILE A 61 -7.91 -7.66 12.09
C ILE A 61 -7.03 -8.70 12.78
N SER A 62 -5.72 -8.64 12.55
CA SER A 62 -4.73 -9.49 13.22
C SER A 62 -3.83 -8.64 14.11
N ILE A 63 -3.60 -9.06 15.34
CA ILE A 63 -2.78 -8.38 16.34
C ILE A 63 -1.74 -9.37 16.85
N ASN A 64 -0.46 -9.09 16.58
CA ASN A 64 0.63 -9.99 16.94
C ASN A 64 1.70 -9.24 17.73
N LYS A 65 2.21 -9.83 18.81
CA LYS A 65 3.33 -9.26 19.56
C LYS A 65 4.57 -9.19 18.66
N VAL A 66 5.26 -8.05 18.67
CA VAL A 66 6.52 -7.85 17.94
C VAL A 66 7.69 -8.24 18.81
N ASP A 67 8.65 -8.94 18.21
CA ASP A 67 9.96 -9.16 18.80
C ASP A 67 10.77 -7.86 18.71
N THR A 68 10.89 -7.16 19.84
CA THR A 68 11.51 -5.83 19.90
C THR A 68 13.00 -5.86 19.55
N GLU A 69 13.67 -7.00 19.71
CA GLU A 69 15.08 -7.16 19.33
C GLU A 69 15.28 -7.16 17.81
N LYS A 70 14.22 -7.41 17.04
CA LYS A 70 14.24 -7.39 15.57
C LYS A 70 13.77 -6.06 14.97
N ILE A 71 13.45 -5.05 15.79
CA ILE A 71 12.99 -3.76 15.29
C ILE A 71 14.19 -2.91 14.88
N THR A 72 14.20 -2.51 13.61
CA THR A 72 15.15 -1.51 13.10
C THR A 72 14.46 -0.16 13.01
N TYR A 73 15.04 0.85 13.64
CA TYR A 73 14.59 2.24 13.54
C TYR A 73 15.40 2.94 12.46
N ILE A 74 14.71 3.48 11.45
CA ILE A 74 15.31 4.26 10.38
C ILE A 74 14.72 5.67 10.38
N PRO A 75 15.52 6.72 10.09
CA PRO A 75 14.98 8.06 9.92
C PRO A 75 14.05 8.10 8.69
N CYS A 76 13.09 9.03 8.71
CA CYS A 76 12.29 9.31 7.52
C CYS A 76 13.19 9.89 6.42
N LEU A 77 12.83 9.63 5.16
CA LEU A 77 13.45 10.30 4.02
C LEU A 77 13.11 11.80 4.05
N ASP A 78 13.99 12.62 3.48
CA ASP A 78 13.71 14.05 3.31
C ASP A 78 12.46 14.26 2.46
N ILE A 79 11.54 15.09 2.95
CA ILE A 79 10.25 15.33 2.32
C ILE A 79 10.29 16.67 1.60
N SER A 80 9.98 16.65 0.30
CA SER A 80 9.77 17.84 -0.51
C SER A 80 8.45 17.74 -1.28
N THR A 81 7.76 18.87 -1.45
CA THR A 81 6.53 18.95 -2.25
C THR A 81 6.81 19.67 -3.55
N ILE A 82 6.53 19.02 -4.69
CA ILE A 82 6.54 19.62 -6.01
C ILE A 82 5.08 19.90 -6.41
N TYR A 83 4.76 21.16 -6.65
CA TYR A 83 3.41 21.56 -7.07
C TYR A 83 3.23 21.37 -8.58
N SER A 84 2.05 20.93 -8.99
CA SER A 84 1.70 20.74 -10.41
C SER A 84 0.29 21.26 -10.67
N ASN A 85 0.09 21.93 -11.79
CA ASN A 85 -1.21 22.50 -12.17
C ASN A 85 -2.10 21.47 -12.85
N THR A 86 -1.50 20.49 -13.53
CA THR A 86 -2.22 19.42 -14.24
C THR A 86 -1.63 18.04 -13.94
N PRO A 87 -2.42 16.95 -14.11
CA PRO A 87 -1.89 15.58 -14.04
C PRO A 87 -0.76 15.33 -15.04
N TYR A 88 -0.78 15.99 -16.20
CA TYR A 88 0.28 15.88 -17.20
C TYR A 88 1.60 16.44 -16.68
N ASP A 89 1.58 17.64 -16.07
CA ASP A 89 2.79 18.27 -15.49
C ASP A 89 3.36 17.41 -14.37
N GLY A 90 2.49 16.85 -13.52
CA GLY A 90 2.89 15.92 -12.46
C GLY A 90 3.62 14.70 -13.02
N ARG A 91 3.17 14.13 -14.14
CA ARG A 91 3.87 13.03 -14.82
C ARG A 91 5.21 13.45 -15.40
N GLN A 92 5.35 14.69 -15.88
CA GLN A 92 6.66 15.19 -16.34
C GLN A 92 7.66 15.27 -15.18
N HIS A 93 7.25 15.78 -14.02
CA HIS A 93 8.11 15.78 -12.84
C HIS A 93 8.51 14.38 -12.38
N ILE A 94 7.62 13.40 -12.48
CA ILE A 94 7.98 12.00 -12.20
C ILE A 94 9.09 11.53 -13.16
N LEU A 95 8.97 11.82 -14.46
CA LEU A 95 10.01 11.45 -15.45
C LEU A 95 11.36 12.14 -15.17
N GLU A 96 11.34 13.40 -14.70
CA GLU A 96 12.54 14.13 -14.30
C GLU A 96 13.21 13.50 -13.06
N LEU A 97 12.42 13.15 -12.04
CA LEU A 97 12.91 12.47 -10.83
C LEU A 97 13.48 11.08 -11.15
N LEU A 98 12.82 10.31 -12.02
CA LEU A 98 13.32 9.02 -12.49
C LEU A 98 14.66 9.19 -13.22
N LYS A 99 14.81 10.23 -14.04
CA LYS A 99 16.08 10.53 -14.72
C LYS A 99 17.21 10.84 -13.74
N GLN A 100 16.94 11.51 -12.62
CA GLN A 100 17.95 11.80 -11.58
C GLN A 100 18.49 10.52 -10.93
N ILE A 101 17.71 9.45 -10.90
CA ILE A 101 18.14 8.11 -10.42
C ILE A 101 18.57 7.19 -11.57
N ASN A 102 18.99 7.76 -12.71
CA ASN A 102 19.49 7.06 -13.89
C ASN A 102 18.48 6.14 -14.59
N ILE A 103 17.18 6.41 -14.43
CA ILE A 103 16.13 5.77 -15.22
C ILE A 103 15.81 6.69 -16.40
N ASP A 104 16.22 6.29 -17.61
CA ASP A 104 16.01 7.09 -18.81
C ASP A 104 14.52 7.33 -19.11
N THR A 105 14.25 8.34 -19.94
CA THR A 105 12.88 8.75 -20.29
C THR A 105 12.05 7.63 -20.95
N LYS A 106 12.68 6.72 -21.70
CA LYS A 106 11.97 5.60 -22.34
C LYS A 106 11.50 4.61 -21.29
N LYS A 107 12.37 4.22 -20.36
CA LYS A 107 12.01 3.36 -19.21
C LYS A 107 11.00 4.03 -18.30
N GLY A 108 11.17 5.32 -18.01
CA GLY A 108 10.23 6.08 -17.18
C GLY A 108 8.81 6.12 -17.77
N LYS A 109 8.68 6.36 -19.09
CA LYS A 109 7.38 6.30 -19.77
C LYS A 109 6.74 4.91 -19.70
N PHE A 110 7.55 3.86 -19.84
CA PHE A 110 7.07 2.49 -19.69
C PHE A 110 6.57 2.20 -18.27
N ILE A 111 7.30 2.63 -17.23
CA ILE A 111 6.88 2.51 -15.83
C ILE A 111 5.53 3.20 -15.61
N LEU A 112 5.37 4.43 -16.10
CA LEU A 112 4.11 5.15 -16.01
C LEU A 112 2.96 4.40 -16.70
N SER A 113 3.20 3.84 -17.88
CA SER A 113 2.18 3.05 -18.59
C SER A 113 1.76 1.80 -17.82
N ILE A 114 2.69 1.14 -17.12
CA ILE A 114 2.39 0.01 -16.25
C ILE A 114 1.45 0.46 -15.13
N LEU A 115 1.77 1.57 -14.46
CA LEU A 115 0.96 2.11 -13.36
C LEU A 115 -0.45 2.52 -13.81
N GLU A 116 -0.58 3.10 -15.01
CA GLU A 116 -1.88 3.47 -15.59
C GLU A 116 -2.74 2.25 -15.93
N SER A 117 -2.11 1.14 -16.34
CA SER A 117 -2.81 -0.12 -16.65
C SER A 117 -3.09 -1.01 -15.44
N ALA A 118 -2.62 -0.61 -14.25
CA ALA A 118 -2.67 -1.43 -13.05
C ALA A 118 -4.04 -1.38 -12.37
N ASP A 119 -5.06 -1.98 -12.99
CA ASP A 119 -6.37 -2.11 -12.36
C ASP A 119 -6.35 -3.13 -11.20
N ASN A 120 -6.96 -2.75 -10.08
CA ASN A 120 -7.28 -3.63 -8.94
C ASN A 120 -6.10 -4.41 -8.34
N MET A 121 -4.92 -3.80 -8.18
CA MET A 121 -3.81 -4.42 -7.44
C MET A 121 -3.97 -4.30 -5.93
N ARG A 122 -3.67 -5.39 -5.20
CA ARG A 122 -3.67 -5.48 -3.72
C ARG A 122 -2.28 -5.23 -3.10
N GLY A 123 -1.42 -4.46 -3.77
CA GLY A 123 -0.03 -4.26 -3.34
C GLY A 123 0.79 -3.46 -4.34
N ALA A 124 2.10 -3.65 -4.31
CA ALA A 124 3.05 -2.99 -5.21
C ALA A 124 3.40 -3.86 -6.42
N ILE A 125 3.78 -3.21 -7.52
CA ILE A 125 4.42 -3.86 -8.68
C ILE A 125 5.92 -3.98 -8.38
N ILE A 126 6.49 -5.16 -8.61
CA ILE A 126 7.93 -5.39 -8.48
C ILE A 126 8.50 -5.46 -9.89
N LEU A 127 9.12 -4.38 -10.35
CA LEU A 127 9.63 -4.28 -11.71
C LEU A 127 11.15 -4.46 -11.76
N ASP A 128 11.62 -5.42 -12.57
CA ASP A 128 13.04 -5.53 -12.94
C ASP A 128 13.40 -4.42 -13.94
N LEU A 129 14.32 -3.52 -13.57
CA LEU A 129 14.74 -2.39 -14.43
C LEU A 129 15.69 -2.79 -15.57
N LEU A 130 16.29 -3.98 -15.53
CA LEU A 130 17.14 -4.49 -16.60
C LEU A 130 16.29 -5.12 -17.69
N THR A 131 15.37 -6.01 -17.32
CA THR A 131 14.53 -6.73 -18.28
C THR A 131 13.20 -6.05 -18.55
N MET A 132 12.81 -5.07 -17.74
CA MET A 132 11.50 -4.41 -17.76
C MET A 132 10.33 -5.39 -17.56
N LYS A 133 10.56 -6.47 -16.79
CA LYS A 133 9.55 -7.50 -16.49
C LYS A 133 9.05 -7.35 -15.06
N ARG A 134 7.76 -7.62 -14.87
CA ARG A 134 7.14 -7.73 -13.55
C ARG A 134 7.58 -9.04 -12.91
N LEU A 135 7.92 -8.99 -11.63
CA LEU A 135 8.48 -10.11 -10.86
C LEU A 135 7.53 -10.60 -9.76
N GLU A 136 6.50 -9.82 -9.43
CA GLU A 136 5.48 -10.26 -8.50
C GLU A 136 4.65 -11.42 -9.07
N LYS A 137 4.14 -12.27 -8.17
CA LYS A 137 3.26 -13.40 -8.54
C LYS A 137 1.91 -12.90 -9.08
N ASP A 138 1.27 -13.70 -9.93
CA ASP A 138 -0.03 -13.36 -10.51
C ASP A 138 -1.16 -13.25 -9.47
N LYS A 139 -2.11 -12.35 -9.74
CA LYS A 139 -3.10 -11.74 -8.82
C LYS A 139 -4.06 -12.68 -8.04
N LYS A 140 -3.98 -14.00 -8.14
CA LYS A 140 -4.99 -14.93 -7.60
C LYS A 140 -4.65 -15.62 -6.27
N GLU A 141 -3.41 -15.55 -5.78
CA GLU A 141 -2.97 -16.42 -4.67
C GLU A 141 -2.93 -15.78 -3.28
N GLU A 142 -3.36 -14.53 -3.07
CA GLU A 142 -3.36 -13.90 -1.74
C GLU A 142 -4.66 -14.17 -0.93
N LEU A 143 -5.33 -15.31 -1.16
CA LEU A 143 -6.57 -15.69 -0.46
C LEU A 143 -6.35 -16.57 0.77
N GLU A 144 -5.11 -16.81 1.19
CA GLU A 144 -4.80 -17.54 2.43
C GLU A 144 -4.41 -16.60 3.58
#